data_AF-H9LJ27-F1
#
_entry.id   AF-H9LJ27-F1
#
_cell.length_a   1.000
_cell.length_b   1.000
_cell.length_c   1.000
_cell.angle_alpha   90.00
_cell.angle_beta   90.00
_cell.angle_gamma   90.00
#
_symmetry.space_group_name_H-M   'P 1'
#
loop_
_entity.id
_entity.type
_entity.pdbx_description
1 polymer ?
#
loop_
_entity_poly.entity_id
_entity_poly.type
_entity_poly.pdbx_seq_one_letter_code
_entity_poly.pdbx_strand_id
1 'polypeptide(L)'
;ICVSYLGFRQLDMPVVDVGLPTGFRVVQSDLDKLKSSGIADNYEVSKRSVTLYLDNIPSTYDLCLQFRVVKEFDVENLQSAKIEVYDYYQEDERCIKFYSLKYEVAELDIFCSKGDCTCIEDSCAESWDAKLQYNQISKQQLYQGACNLYDYVVRIEVTNVVVSGNHLVFSASVKSVIKPGKGNIQLNDEIEFWVNLRCETDLEVDHYFFVYGKKSIVYTDQRGHLRYRYYLQGETAIFKDYTRTEYGSSSALRYWGRYLWRLERHIRTRGC
;
A
#
# COMPACT_ATOMS: atom_id res chain seq x y z
N ILE A 1 14.09 20.24 -2.04
CA ILE A 1 14.40 19.67 -0.71
C ILE A 1 14.66 20.86 0.20
N CYS A 2 14.00 20.99 1.33
CA CYS A 2 14.25 22.09 2.26
C CYS A 2 14.58 21.50 3.63
N VAL A 3 15.61 22.03 4.27
CA VAL A 3 16.17 21.52 5.52
C VAL A 3 16.40 22.68 6.49
N SER A 4 16.12 22.45 7.76
CA SER A 4 16.41 23.37 8.85
C SER A 4 16.81 22.56 10.08
N TYR A 5 17.74 23.10 10.86
CA TYR A 5 18.25 22.43 12.03
C TYR A 5 17.43 22.78 13.27
N LEU A 6 17.01 21.77 14.03
CA LEU A 6 16.12 21.96 15.19
C LEU A 6 16.86 22.35 16.47
N GLY A 7 18.20 22.35 16.48
CA GLY A 7 18.99 22.78 17.62
C GLY A 7 19.11 24.30 17.74
N PHE A 8 19.77 24.77 18.80
CA PHE A 8 19.84 26.19 19.16
C PHE A 8 20.80 27.03 18.30
N ARG A 9 21.70 26.38 17.55
CA ARG A 9 22.71 27.01 16.67
C ARG A 9 22.67 26.35 15.31
N GLN A 10 23.25 26.96 14.28
CA GLN A 10 23.39 26.29 12.98
C GLN A 10 24.18 24.98 13.13
N LEU A 11 23.89 24.02 12.24
CA LEU A 11 24.65 22.80 12.12
C LEU A 11 25.77 23.01 11.10
N ASP A 12 27.03 22.83 11.51
CA ASP A 12 28.20 23.03 10.66
C ASP A 12 28.60 21.74 9.95
N MET A 13 29.04 21.84 8.70
CA MET A 13 29.44 20.72 7.82
C MET A 13 28.46 19.54 7.72
N PRO A 14 27.13 19.75 7.58
CA PRO A 14 26.20 18.64 7.45
C PRO A 14 26.28 17.98 6.07
N VAL A 15 25.86 16.72 6.04
CA VAL A 15 25.72 15.93 4.81
C VAL A 15 24.25 15.67 4.52
N VAL A 16 23.83 15.97 3.28
CA VAL A 16 22.51 15.65 2.77
C VAL A 16 22.63 14.53 1.74
N ASP A 17 22.24 13.32 2.10
CA ASP A 17 22.19 12.16 1.20
C ASP A 17 20.77 11.98 0.65
N VAL A 18 20.61 12.16 -0.67
CA VAL A 18 19.34 12.07 -1.38
C VAL A 18 19.32 10.78 -2.19
N GLY A 19 18.59 9.77 -1.71
CA GLY A 19 18.35 8.55 -2.45
C GLY A 19 17.56 8.84 -3.74
N LEU A 20 17.92 8.19 -4.84
CA LEU A 20 17.22 8.30 -6.12
C LEU A 20 16.32 7.08 -6.31
N PRO A 21 15.03 7.25 -6.66
CA PRO A 21 14.18 6.14 -7.04
C PRO A 21 14.78 5.40 -8.24
N THR A 22 14.58 4.08 -8.29
CA THR A 22 15.09 3.25 -9.39
C THR A 22 14.54 3.77 -10.73
N GLY A 23 15.40 3.86 -11.75
CA GLY A 23 15.03 4.39 -13.07
C GLY A 23 15.14 5.91 -13.20
N PHE A 24 15.70 6.61 -12.21
CA PHE A 24 15.94 8.05 -12.26
C PHE A 24 17.41 8.38 -12.09
N ARG A 25 17.87 9.43 -12.79
CA ARG A 25 19.19 10.04 -12.60
C ARG A 25 19.08 11.54 -12.42
N VAL A 26 20.10 12.15 -11.83
CA VAL A 26 20.16 13.61 -11.65
C VAL A 26 20.69 14.31 -12.90
N VAL A 27 20.23 15.56 -13.11
CA VAL A 27 20.82 16.50 -14.06
C VAL A 27 22.06 17.12 -13.43
N GLN A 28 23.25 16.63 -13.81
CA GLN A 28 24.52 17.05 -13.20
C GLN A 28 24.78 18.56 -13.28
N SER A 29 24.34 19.21 -14.36
CA SER A 29 24.49 20.67 -14.52
C SER A 29 23.70 21.50 -13.51
N ASP A 30 22.70 20.94 -12.83
CA ASP A 30 22.03 21.62 -11.72
C ASP A 30 22.82 21.46 -10.41
N LEU A 31 23.53 20.34 -10.22
CA LEU A 31 24.43 20.15 -9.08
C LEU A 31 25.65 21.07 -9.18
N ASP A 32 26.18 21.26 -10.39
CA ASP A 32 27.27 22.21 -10.65
C ASP A 32 26.87 23.65 -10.30
N LYS A 33 25.58 24.01 -10.47
CA LYS A 33 25.04 25.31 -10.05
C LYS A 33 24.95 25.43 -8.53
N LEU A 34 24.52 24.38 -7.84
CA LEU A 34 24.52 24.36 -6.37
C LEU A 34 25.94 24.56 -5.81
N LYS A 35 26.93 23.95 -6.45
CA LYS A 35 28.34 24.13 -6.09
C LYS A 35 28.86 25.53 -6.38
N SER A 36 28.67 26.03 -7.60
CA SER A 36 29.17 27.34 -8.02
C SER A 36 28.47 28.52 -7.34
N SER A 37 27.25 28.34 -6.85
CA SER A 37 26.54 29.35 -6.04
C SER A 37 26.94 29.35 -4.56
N GLY A 38 27.77 28.39 -4.13
CA GLY A 38 28.19 28.25 -2.74
C GLY A 38 27.12 27.70 -1.81
N ILE A 39 26.01 27.16 -2.35
CA ILE A 39 24.98 26.50 -1.54
C ILE A 39 25.47 25.14 -1.06
N ALA A 40 26.23 24.42 -1.88
CA ALA A 40 26.91 23.18 -1.52
C ALA A 40 28.41 23.34 -1.77
N ASP A 41 29.25 22.89 -0.86
CA ASP A 41 30.71 22.93 -1.03
C ASP A 41 31.17 21.89 -2.05
N ASN A 42 30.56 20.71 -1.99
CA ASN A 42 30.84 19.62 -2.91
C ASN A 42 29.64 18.68 -3.05
N TYR A 43 29.70 17.82 -4.06
CA TYR A 43 28.70 16.77 -4.25
C TYR A 43 29.33 15.48 -4.79
N GLU A 44 28.67 14.36 -4.51
CA GLU A 44 28.96 13.06 -5.10
C GLU A 44 27.69 12.48 -5.72
N VAL A 45 27.82 11.83 -6.87
CA VAL A 45 26.70 11.19 -7.56
C VAL A 45 26.98 9.70 -7.67
N SER A 46 26.09 8.90 -7.09
CA SER A 46 26.05 7.46 -7.29
C SER A 46 24.86 7.08 -8.19
N LYS A 47 24.76 5.81 -8.59
CA LYS A 47 23.57 5.31 -9.31
C LYS A 47 22.29 5.34 -8.46
N ARG A 48 22.42 5.42 -7.13
CA ARG A 48 21.30 5.26 -6.17
C ARG A 48 21.09 6.48 -5.29
N SER A 49 21.98 7.46 -5.34
CA SER A 49 21.90 8.64 -4.48
C SER A 49 22.74 9.81 -4.98
N VAL A 50 22.44 11.00 -4.46
CA VAL A 50 23.30 12.18 -4.54
C VAL A 50 23.63 12.62 -3.13
N THR A 51 24.91 12.69 -2.81
CA THR A 51 25.41 13.19 -1.54
C THR A 51 25.84 14.64 -1.73
N LEU A 52 25.30 15.55 -0.93
CA LEU A 52 25.64 16.97 -0.93
C LEU A 52 26.35 17.31 0.39
N TYR A 53 27.51 17.93 0.28
CA TYR A 53 28.26 18.46 1.41
C TYR A 53 27.98 19.96 1.51
N LEU A 54 27.47 20.42 2.65
CA LEU A 54 27.11 21.82 2.87
C LEU A 54 28.02 22.41 3.94
N ASP A 55 28.26 23.72 3.88
CA ASP A 55 29.04 24.43 4.91
C ASP A 55 28.25 24.52 6.22
N ASN A 56 26.96 24.85 6.14
CA ASN A 56 26.07 24.88 7.31
C ASN A 56 24.58 24.69 6.94
N ILE A 57 23.79 24.24 7.91
CA ILE A 57 22.32 24.31 7.89
C ILE A 57 21.84 25.26 8.99
N PRO A 58 21.11 26.33 8.65
CA PRO A 58 20.59 27.29 9.62
C PRO A 58 19.48 26.71 10.49
N SER A 59 19.35 27.23 11.71
CA SER A 59 18.24 26.91 12.63
C SER A 59 17.10 27.93 12.61
N THR A 60 17.25 29.03 11.87
CA THR A 60 16.32 30.16 11.86
C THR A 60 15.44 30.24 10.61
N TYR A 61 15.83 29.55 9.54
CA TYR A 61 15.08 29.48 8.28
C TYR A 61 15.36 28.16 7.56
N ASP A 62 14.56 27.88 6.53
CA ASP A 62 14.73 26.70 5.69
C ASP A 62 15.77 26.96 4.58
N LEU A 63 16.81 26.13 4.53
CA LEU A 63 17.73 26.06 3.39
C LEU A 63 17.17 25.11 2.34
N CYS A 64 16.87 25.63 1.15
CA CYS A 64 16.28 24.83 0.07
C CYS A 64 17.30 24.50 -1.04
N LEU A 65 17.43 23.20 -1.31
CA LEU A 65 18.23 22.60 -2.37
C LEU A 65 17.30 22.15 -3.51
N GLN A 66 17.62 22.54 -4.74
CA GLN A 66 16.82 22.20 -5.92
C GLN A 66 17.71 21.74 -7.07
N PHE A 67 17.38 20.58 -7.62
CA PHE A 67 17.99 20.04 -8.83
C PHE A 67 16.96 19.16 -9.55
N ARG A 68 17.09 19.01 -10.86
CA ARG A 68 16.19 18.16 -11.65
C ARG A 68 16.66 16.71 -11.65
N VAL A 69 15.69 15.80 -11.72
CA VAL A 69 15.88 14.38 -12.00
C VAL A 69 15.21 14.02 -13.32
N VAL A 70 15.78 13.07 -14.05
CA VAL A 70 15.28 12.60 -15.34
C VAL A 70 15.05 11.10 -15.25
N LYS A 71 13.89 10.67 -15.74
CA LYS A 71 13.53 9.26 -15.86
C LYS A 71 14.32 8.63 -17.01
N GLU A 72 15.09 7.59 -16.72
CA GLU A 72 15.85 6.83 -17.70
C GLU A 72 15.05 5.66 -18.27
N PHE A 73 14.26 4.98 -17.43
CA PHE A 73 13.40 3.87 -17.82
C PHE A 73 12.17 3.75 -16.92
N ASP A 74 11.15 3.05 -17.40
CA ASP A 74 9.94 2.76 -16.65
C ASP A 74 10.17 1.71 -15.56
N VAL A 75 9.63 1.97 -14.37
CA VAL A 75 9.62 1.02 -13.25
C VAL A 75 8.16 0.84 -12.81
N GLU A 76 7.71 -0.40 -12.80
CA GLU A 76 6.31 -0.76 -12.50
C GLU A 76 5.95 -0.47 -11.04
N ASN A 77 6.79 -0.93 -10.11
CA ASN A 77 6.64 -0.69 -8.68
C ASN A 77 7.67 0.32 -8.16
N LEU A 78 7.44 1.60 -8.44
CA LEU A 78 8.34 2.67 -8.00
C LEU A 78 8.25 2.86 -6.48
N GLN A 79 9.25 2.35 -5.77
CA GLN A 79 9.37 2.53 -4.32
C GLN A 79 9.80 3.96 -3.96
N SER A 80 9.38 4.40 -2.76
CA SER A 80 9.84 5.66 -2.17
C SER A 80 11.36 5.63 -1.96
N ALA A 81 12.01 6.76 -2.15
CA ALA A 81 13.40 6.96 -1.81
C ALA A 81 13.53 7.73 -0.50
N LYS A 82 14.68 7.63 0.17
CA LYS A 82 14.95 8.38 1.40
C LYS A 82 15.76 9.64 1.11
N ILE A 83 15.54 10.66 1.93
CA ILE A 83 16.41 11.82 2.11
C ILE A 83 16.94 11.72 3.53
N GLU A 84 18.24 11.83 3.68
CA GLU A 84 18.92 11.70 4.93
C GLU A 84 19.79 12.92 5.23
N VAL A 85 19.40 13.56 6.33
CA VAL A 85 20.02 14.62 7.14
C VAL A 85 21.07 14.14 8.15
N TYR A 86 22.37 14.41 8.10
CA TYR A 86 23.22 14.07 9.27
C TYR A 86 24.41 15.00 9.50
N ASP A 87 24.83 15.11 10.77
CA ASP A 87 26.10 15.73 11.17
C ASP A 87 27.27 14.82 10.78
N TYR A 88 28.25 15.36 10.06
CA TYR A 88 29.45 14.63 9.63
C TYR A 88 30.29 14.10 10.81
N TYR A 89 30.28 14.77 11.96
CA TYR A 89 31.05 14.39 13.15
C TYR A 89 30.25 13.58 14.18
N GLN A 90 28.93 13.71 14.18
CA GLN A 90 28.02 13.04 15.11
C GLN A 90 26.92 12.32 14.34
N GLU A 91 27.24 11.14 13.79
CA GLU A 91 26.31 10.38 12.94
C GLU A 91 24.98 10.00 13.64
N ASP A 92 24.93 9.98 14.97
CA ASP A 92 23.70 9.77 15.75
C ASP A 92 22.71 10.94 15.60
N GLU A 93 23.20 12.14 15.29
CA GLU A 93 22.40 13.32 14.99
C GLU A 93 21.99 13.31 13.51
N ARG A 94 20.90 12.57 13.24
CA ARG A 94 20.37 12.42 11.89
C ARG A 94 18.85 12.50 11.81
N CYS A 95 18.37 12.86 10.63
CA CYS A 95 16.95 12.91 10.29
C CYS A 95 16.71 12.24 8.94
N ILE A 96 15.74 11.32 8.89
CA ILE A 96 15.39 10.60 7.66
C ILE A 96 13.94 10.91 7.30
N LYS A 97 13.71 11.23 6.02
CA LYS A 97 12.38 11.37 5.42
C LYS A 97 12.30 10.57 4.14
N PHE A 98 11.15 9.95 3.88
CA PHE A 98 10.89 9.29 2.60
C PHE A 98 10.16 10.24 1.67
N TYR A 99 10.42 10.13 0.36
CA TYR A 99 9.70 10.84 -0.69
C TYR A 99 9.39 9.90 -1.86
N SER A 100 8.31 10.18 -2.58
CA SER A 100 7.91 9.42 -3.77
C SER A 100 7.64 10.38 -4.92
N LEU A 101 7.97 9.94 -6.14
CA LEU A 101 7.70 10.69 -7.37
C LEU A 101 6.34 10.32 -7.99
N LYS A 102 5.73 9.22 -7.52
CA LYS A 102 4.44 8.70 -8.03
C LYS A 102 3.31 8.91 -7.03
N TYR A 103 3.60 8.89 -5.74
CA TYR A 103 2.60 8.89 -4.68
C TYR A 103 2.80 10.09 -3.75
N GLU A 104 1.71 10.67 -3.25
CA GLU A 104 1.78 11.78 -2.28
C GLU A 104 2.34 11.32 -0.93
N VAL A 105 2.00 10.09 -0.51
CA VAL A 105 2.49 9.49 0.74
C VAL A 105 3.64 8.53 0.47
N ALA A 106 4.82 8.90 0.96
CA ALA A 106 6.06 8.18 0.71
C ALA A 106 6.47 7.22 1.83
N GLU A 107 5.79 7.27 2.97
CA GLU A 107 6.11 6.43 4.13
C GLU A 107 5.94 4.93 3.81
N LEU A 108 6.76 4.11 4.48
CA LEU A 108 6.68 2.65 4.37
C LEU A 108 5.43 2.14 5.07
N ASP A 109 4.85 1.10 4.49
CA ASP A 109 3.65 0.49 5.03
C ASP A 109 3.99 -0.50 6.15
N ILE A 110 3.88 -0.04 7.40
CA ILE A 110 4.24 -0.82 8.59
C ILE A 110 3.06 -0.85 9.55
N PHE A 111 2.65 -2.04 9.94
CA PHE A 111 1.68 -2.24 11.02
C PHE A 111 2.41 -2.62 12.29
N CYS A 112 2.22 -1.81 13.33
CA CYS A 112 2.77 -2.05 14.65
C CYS A 112 1.66 -2.30 15.68
N SER A 113 1.81 -3.35 16.49
CA SER A 113 0.95 -3.63 17.63
C SER A 113 1.78 -4.05 18.83
N LYS A 114 1.70 -3.30 19.94
CA LYS A 114 2.41 -3.57 21.22
C LYS A 114 3.93 -3.80 21.07
N GLY A 115 4.56 -3.15 20.10
CA GLY A 115 6.01 -3.27 19.83
C GLY A 115 6.36 -4.27 18.73
N ASP A 116 5.43 -5.13 18.30
CA ASP A 116 5.61 -6.00 17.14
C ASP A 116 5.21 -5.26 15.87
N CYS A 117 6.19 -4.97 15.03
CA CYS A 117 5.99 -4.29 13.75
C CYS A 117 6.21 -5.26 12.59
N THR A 118 5.24 -5.30 11.67
CA THR A 118 5.28 -6.12 10.46
C THR A 118 5.18 -5.21 9.23
N CYS A 119 6.04 -5.43 8.23
CA CYS A 119 5.93 -4.77 6.93
C CYS A 119 4.72 -5.32 6.16
N ILE A 120 3.91 -4.43 5.59
CA ILE A 120 2.66 -4.77 4.90
C ILE A 120 2.79 -4.55 3.39
N GLU A 121 3.96 -4.19 2.85
CA GLU A 121 4.09 -4.04 1.40
C GLU A 121 3.96 -5.39 0.68
N ASP A 122 2.93 -5.51 -0.16
CA ASP A 122 2.68 -6.63 -1.06
C ASP A 122 2.06 -6.09 -2.37
N SER A 123 1.87 -6.92 -3.39
CA SER A 123 1.21 -6.50 -4.63
C SER A 123 -0.24 -6.07 -4.39
N CYS A 124 -0.84 -5.30 -5.29
CA CYS A 124 -2.26 -4.94 -5.15
C CYS A 124 -3.19 -6.16 -5.31
N ALA A 125 -4.34 -6.16 -4.63
CA ALA A 125 -5.36 -7.18 -4.84
C ALA A 125 -5.88 -7.15 -6.28
N GLU A 126 -6.17 -8.33 -6.83
CA GLU A 126 -6.59 -8.46 -8.21
C GLU A 126 -8.13 -8.41 -8.34
N SER A 127 -8.62 -7.55 -9.22
CA SER A 127 -10.03 -7.56 -9.63
C SER A 127 -10.31 -8.70 -10.62
N TRP A 128 -11.27 -9.55 -10.31
CA TRP A 128 -11.67 -10.69 -11.14
C TRP A 128 -12.90 -10.43 -12.02
N ASP A 129 -13.46 -9.21 -11.99
CA ASP A 129 -14.64 -8.84 -12.79
C ASP A 129 -14.41 -9.07 -14.29
N ALA A 130 -13.29 -8.57 -14.83
CA ALA A 130 -12.92 -8.80 -16.23
C ALA A 130 -12.71 -10.30 -16.53
N LYS A 131 -12.04 -11.02 -15.63
CA LYS A 131 -11.79 -12.45 -15.80
C LYS A 131 -13.08 -13.27 -15.86
N LEU A 132 -14.08 -12.90 -15.05
CA LEU A 132 -15.40 -13.54 -15.07
C LEU A 132 -16.18 -13.15 -16.34
N GLN A 133 -16.15 -11.88 -16.73
CA GLN A 133 -16.83 -11.39 -17.93
C GLN A 133 -16.32 -12.07 -19.21
N TYR A 134 -15.01 -12.28 -19.32
CA TYR A 134 -14.36 -12.89 -20.49
C TYR A 134 -14.07 -14.39 -20.33
N ASN A 135 -14.62 -15.05 -19.30
CA ASN A 135 -14.46 -16.48 -19.02
C ASN A 135 -12.98 -16.95 -18.95
N GLN A 136 -12.11 -16.11 -18.40
CA GLN A 136 -10.70 -16.41 -18.17
C GLN A 136 -10.48 -17.23 -16.88
N ILE A 137 -11.54 -17.46 -16.10
CA ILE A 137 -11.54 -18.30 -14.90
C ILE A 137 -12.46 -19.51 -15.11
N SER A 138 -12.05 -20.65 -14.59
CA SER A 138 -12.83 -21.88 -14.55
C SER A 138 -13.59 -22.05 -13.24
N LYS A 139 -14.68 -22.84 -13.28
CA LYS A 139 -15.41 -23.25 -12.07
C LYS A 139 -14.49 -23.91 -11.03
N GLN A 140 -13.59 -24.77 -11.49
CA GLN A 140 -12.68 -25.49 -10.62
C GLN A 140 -11.72 -24.54 -9.91
N GLN A 141 -11.23 -23.48 -10.58
CA GLN A 141 -10.39 -22.47 -9.94
C GLN A 141 -11.11 -21.73 -8.81
N LEU A 142 -12.39 -21.33 -8.98
CA LEU A 142 -13.16 -20.69 -7.91
C LEU A 142 -13.43 -21.64 -6.72
N TYR A 143 -13.77 -22.90 -7.01
CA TYR A 143 -14.00 -23.91 -5.97
C TYR A 143 -12.71 -24.22 -5.19
N GLN A 144 -11.63 -24.56 -5.90
CA GLN A 144 -10.32 -24.85 -5.31
C GLN A 144 -9.73 -23.62 -4.60
N GLY A 145 -9.98 -22.44 -5.16
CA GLY A 145 -9.70 -21.16 -4.53
C GLY A 145 -10.32 -21.10 -3.14
N ALA A 146 -11.65 -21.21 -3.06
CA ALA A 146 -12.36 -21.13 -1.80
C ALA A 146 -11.93 -22.21 -0.79
N CYS A 147 -11.74 -23.44 -1.24
CA CYS A 147 -11.44 -24.55 -0.35
C CYS A 147 -10.00 -24.54 0.15
N ASN A 148 -9.04 -24.40 -0.76
CA ASN A 148 -7.64 -24.75 -0.49
C ASN A 148 -6.68 -23.55 -0.55
N LEU A 149 -7.00 -22.52 -1.34
CA LEU A 149 -6.05 -21.43 -1.62
C LEU A 149 -6.23 -20.23 -0.69
N TYR A 150 -7.47 -19.81 -0.46
CA TYR A 150 -7.79 -18.61 0.32
C TYR A 150 -8.13 -18.97 1.77
N ASP A 151 -7.72 -18.14 2.72
CA ASP A 151 -7.95 -18.34 4.15
C ASP A 151 -9.42 -18.06 4.49
N TYR A 152 -9.99 -17.01 3.92
CA TYR A 152 -11.39 -16.64 4.10
C TYR A 152 -12.04 -16.28 2.77
N VAL A 153 -13.34 -16.56 2.68
CA VAL A 153 -14.17 -16.21 1.53
C VAL A 153 -15.50 -15.71 2.05
N VAL A 154 -15.80 -14.44 1.77
CA VAL A 154 -16.97 -13.74 2.30
C VAL A 154 -17.64 -12.92 1.22
N ARG A 155 -18.94 -12.69 1.41
CA ARG A 155 -19.73 -11.75 0.65
C ARG A 155 -20.04 -10.56 1.52
N ILE A 156 -19.72 -9.37 1.05
CA ILE A 156 -19.78 -8.15 1.85
C ILE A 156 -20.62 -7.08 1.14
N GLU A 157 -21.13 -6.15 1.93
CA GLU A 157 -21.65 -4.85 1.48
C GLU A 157 -20.73 -3.78 2.03
N VAL A 158 -20.18 -2.92 1.17
CA VAL A 158 -19.33 -1.81 1.63
C VAL A 158 -20.23 -0.69 2.13
N THR A 159 -20.03 -0.26 3.37
CA THR A 159 -20.87 0.73 4.05
C THR A 159 -20.22 2.11 4.11
N ASN A 160 -18.89 2.17 4.17
CA ASN A 160 -18.15 3.42 4.24
C ASN A 160 -16.72 3.24 3.72
N VAL A 161 -16.08 4.35 3.33
CA VAL A 161 -14.65 4.41 3.06
C VAL A 161 -14.06 5.64 3.75
N VAL A 162 -12.95 5.44 4.46
CA VAL A 162 -12.20 6.54 5.09
C VAL A 162 -10.72 6.43 4.75
N VAL A 163 -10.06 7.57 4.62
CA VAL A 163 -8.60 7.62 4.45
C VAL A 163 -7.96 7.56 5.84
N SER A 164 -7.04 6.61 6.05
CA SER A 164 -6.28 6.48 7.28
C SER A 164 -4.80 6.26 6.96
N GLY A 165 -3.98 7.31 7.10
CA GLY A 165 -2.58 7.28 6.73
C GLY A 165 -2.41 7.03 5.22
N ASN A 166 -1.66 6.00 4.87
CA ASN A 166 -1.42 5.56 3.49
C ASN A 166 -2.49 4.56 2.95
N HIS A 167 -3.64 4.43 3.61
CA HIS A 167 -4.68 3.47 3.23
C HIS A 167 -6.06 4.09 3.03
N LEU A 168 -6.82 3.47 2.13
CA LEU A 168 -8.27 3.46 2.15
C LEU A 168 -8.75 2.33 3.05
N VAL A 169 -9.58 2.67 4.02
CA VAL A 169 -10.20 1.72 4.95
C VAL A 169 -11.67 1.63 4.59
N PHE A 170 -12.06 0.49 4.01
CA PHE A 170 -13.43 0.17 3.65
C PHE A 170 -14.10 -0.54 4.82
N SER A 171 -15.07 0.11 5.45
CA SER A 171 -15.98 -0.54 6.39
C SER A 171 -16.99 -1.36 5.60
N ALA A 172 -17.17 -2.63 5.96
CA ALA A 172 -18.07 -3.52 5.25
C ALA A 172 -18.81 -4.48 6.17
N SER A 173 -20.08 -4.69 5.86
CA SER A 173 -21.00 -5.58 6.56
C SER A 173 -21.03 -6.95 5.89
N VAL A 174 -20.74 -8.02 6.64
CA VAL A 174 -20.70 -9.38 6.10
C VAL A 174 -22.11 -9.91 5.85
N LYS A 175 -22.45 -10.18 4.59
CA LYS A 175 -23.76 -10.70 4.16
C LYS A 175 -23.79 -12.20 3.94
N SER A 176 -22.63 -12.83 3.77
CA SER A 176 -22.50 -14.28 3.80
C SER A 176 -21.07 -14.71 4.07
N VAL A 177 -20.93 -15.87 4.69
CA VAL A 177 -19.64 -16.50 4.99
C VAL A 177 -19.59 -17.85 4.27
N ILE A 178 -18.70 -17.95 3.28
CA ILE A 178 -18.41 -19.21 2.59
C ILE A 178 -17.30 -19.95 3.34
N LYS A 179 -16.26 -19.21 3.73
CA LYS A 179 -15.16 -19.69 4.58
C LYS A 179 -14.81 -18.62 5.61
N PRO A 180 -14.95 -18.89 6.92
CA PRO A 180 -14.79 -17.87 7.96
C PRO A 180 -13.32 -17.47 8.20
N GLY A 181 -12.38 -18.31 7.78
CA GLY A 181 -10.96 -18.15 8.05
C GLY A 181 -10.59 -18.17 9.53
N LYS A 182 -9.34 -17.77 9.82
CA LYS A 182 -8.78 -17.79 11.18
C LYS A 182 -9.43 -16.78 12.12
N GLY A 183 -10.00 -15.71 11.57
CA GLY A 183 -10.73 -14.69 12.33
C GLY A 183 -12.13 -15.10 12.77
N ASN A 184 -12.57 -16.30 12.37
CA ASN A 184 -13.93 -16.79 12.63
C ASN A 184 -15.02 -15.78 12.22
N ILE A 185 -14.90 -15.25 11.01
CA ILE A 185 -15.83 -14.24 10.49
C ILE A 185 -17.26 -14.79 10.51
N GLN A 186 -18.20 -14.00 11.03
CA GLN A 186 -19.61 -14.34 11.15
C GLN A 186 -20.50 -13.45 10.28
N LEU A 187 -21.76 -13.88 10.14
CA LEU A 187 -22.79 -13.11 9.46
C LEU A 187 -23.08 -11.82 10.25
N ASN A 188 -23.19 -10.70 9.53
CA ASN A 188 -23.40 -9.35 10.06
C ASN A 188 -22.23 -8.79 10.87
N ASP A 189 -21.05 -9.42 10.84
CA ASP A 189 -19.85 -8.77 11.34
C ASP A 189 -19.54 -7.52 10.51
N GLU A 190 -19.13 -6.45 11.19
CA GLU A 190 -18.59 -5.25 10.56
C GLU A 190 -17.06 -5.38 10.53
N ILE A 191 -16.49 -5.40 9.33
CA ILE A 191 -15.06 -5.63 9.07
C ILE A 191 -14.47 -4.45 8.33
N GLU A 192 -13.26 -4.07 8.69
CA GLU A 192 -12.46 -3.09 7.99
C GLU A 192 -11.47 -3.78 7.04
N PHE A 193 -11.57 -3.46 5.76
CA PHE A 193 -10.63 -3.88 4.73
C PHE A 193 -9.70 -2.72 4.37
N TRP A 194 -8.40 -2.97 4.48
CA TRP A 194 -7.36 -1.97 4.28
C TRP A 194 -6.75 -2.14 2.88
N VAL A 195 -6.83 -1.10 2.05
CA VAL A 195 -6.25 -1.04 0.71
C VAL A 195 -5.21 0.08 0.70
N ASN A 196 -3.99 -0.21 0.28
CA ASN A 196 -2.96 0.83 0.16
C ASN A 196 -3.36 1.85 -0.93
N LEU A 197 -3.17 3.15 -0.69
CA LEU A 197 -3.49 4.22 -1.66
C LEU A 197 -2.75 4.10 -3.00
N ARG A 198 -1.66 3.31 -3.04
CA ARG A 198 -0.90 3.00 -4.26
C ARG A 198 -1.62 2.01 -5.18
N CYS A 199 -2.69 1.38 -4.70
CA CYS A 199 -3.48 0.39 -5.42
C CYS A 199 -4.78 0.97 -5.95
N GLU A 200 -5.11 0.61 -7.20
CA GLU A 200 -6.44 0.82 -7.74
C GLU A 200 -7.39 -0.23 -7.15
N THR A 201 -8.62 0.18 -6.85
CA THR A 201 -9.64 -0.72 -6.28
C THR A 201 -11.02 -0.37 -6.84
N ASP A 202 -11.78 -1.42 -7.14
CA ASP A 202 -13.16 -1.31 -7.65
C ASP A 202 -14.21 -1.33 -6.52
N LEU A 203 -13.79 -1.27 -5.25
CA LEU A 203 -14.70 -1.25 -4.11
C LEU A 203 -15.46 0.08 -4.05
N GLU A 204 -16.78 -0.03 -4.05
CA GLU A 204 -17.71 1.11 -4.07
C GLU A 204 -18.64 1.02 -2.86
N VAL A 205 -18.92 2.17 -2.23
CA VAL A 205 -19.91 2.24 -1.14
C VAL A 205 -21.31 1.87 -1.66
N ASP A 206 -22.11 1.24 -0.80
CA ASP A 206 -23.45 0.71 -1.11
C ASP A 206 -23.47 -0.38 -2.19
N HIS A 207 -22.31 -1.00 -2.46
CA HIS A 207 -22.17 -2.09 -3.41
C HIS A 207 -21.72 -3.39 -2.73
N TYR A 208 -21.95 -4.50 -3.42
CA TYR A 208 -21.76 -5.84 -2.89
C TYR A 208 -20.64 -6.57 -3.64
N PHE A 209 -19.77 -7.23 -2.89
CA PHE A 209 -18.57 -7.88 -3.43
C PHE A 209 -18.33 -9.25 -2.80
N PHE A 210 -17.67 -10.12 -3.56
CA PHE A 210 -16.98 -11.28 -3.01
C PHE A 210 -15.53 -10.93 -2.73
N VAL A 211 -15.05 -11.31 -1.56
CA VAL A 211 -13.65 -11.18 -1.16
C VAL A 211 -13.08 -12.55 -0.87
N TYR A 212 -12.08 -12.94 -1.64
CA TYR A 212 -11.28 -14.14 -1.48
C TYR A 212 -9.92 -13.72 -0.96
N GLY A 213 -9.72 -13.81 0.36
CA GLY A 213 -8.53 -13.28 1.02
C GLY A 213 -7.63 -14.37 1.59
N LYS A 214 -6.31 -14.16 1.46
CA LYS A 214 -5.29 -15.13 1.92
C LYS A 214 -4.70 -14.83 3.29
N LYS A 215 -4.49 -13.56 3.62
CA LYS A 215 -3.76 -13.17 4.84
C LYS A 215 -4.66 -12.29 5.72
N SER A 216 -4.57 -12.52 7.03
CA SER A 216 -5.06 -11.60 8.05
C SER A 216 -3.96 -11.44 9.08
N ILE A 217 -3.78 -10.23 9.58
CA ILE A 217 -2.81 -9.94 10.64
C ILE A 217 -3.54 -10.04 11.97
N VAL A 218 -3.06 -10.93 12.84
CA VAL A 218 -3.57 -11.06 14.20
C VAL A 218 -2.88 -10.04 15.08
N TYR A 219 -3.65 -9.30 15.87
CA TYR A 219 -3.12 -8.34 16.82
C TYR A 219 -3.97 -8.29 18.08
N THR A 220 -3.41 -7.75 19.15
CA THR A 220 -4.13 -7.60 20.40
C THR A 220 -4.54 -6.14 20.56
N ASP A 221 -5.83 -5.88 20.77
CA ASP A 221 -6.32 -4.53 21.01
C ASP A 221 -5.83 -3.98 22.38
N GLN A 222 -6.13 -2.70 22.62
CA GLN A 222 -5.78 -2.04 23.89
C GLN A 222 -6.43 -2.71 25.11
N ARG A 223 -7.53 -3.44 24.92
CA ARG A 223 -8.28 -4.15 25.97
C ARG A 223 -7.82 -5.60 26.15
N GLY A 224 -6.85 -6.06 25.37
CA GLY A 224 -6.32 -7.43 25.46
C GLY A 224 -7.05 -8.45 24.60
N HIS A 225 -8.02 -8.05 23.77
CA HIS A 225 -8.73 -8.98 22.90
C HIS A 225 -7.97 -9.21 21.59
N LEU A 226 -7.97 -10.46 21.14
CA LEU A 226 -7.47 -10.82 19.82
C LEU A 226 -8.39 -10.25 18.74
N ARG A 227 -7.77 -9.55 17.79
CA ARG A 227 -8.42 -8.94 16.62
C ARG A 227 -7.66 -9.35 15.36
N TYR A 228 -8.37 -9.27 14.24
CA TYR A 228 -7.84 -9.60 12.93
C TYR A 228 -7.95 -8.34 12.06
N ARG A 229 -6.87 -8.00 11.37
CA ARG A 229 -6.85 -6.94 10.36
C ARG A 229 -6.72 -7.56 8.98
N TYR A 230 -7.53 -7.08 8.05
CA TYR A 230 -7.66 -7.63 6.71
C TYR A 230 -7.12 -6.63 5.69
N TYR A 231 -5.95 -6.92 5.14
CA TYR A 231 -5.37 -6.15 4.04
C TYR A 231 -5.74 -6.78 2.71
N LEU A 232 -6.22 -5.96 1.78
CA LEU A 232 -6.58 -6.36 0.43
C LEU A 232 -5.38 -6.18 -0.49
N GLN A 233 -4.51 -7.17 -0.47
CA GLN A 233 -3.25 -7.18 -1.20
C GLN A 233 -2.74 -8.61 -1.43
N GLY A 234 -1.65 -8.72 -2.16
CA GLY A 234 -1.03 -9.96 -2.61
C GLY A 234 -1.98 -10.76 -3.50
N GLU A 235 -1.95 -12.07 -3.32
CA GLU A 235 -2.89 -13.00 -3.93
C GLU A 235 -4.26 -12.95 -3.22
N THR A 236 -4.91 -11.78 -3.22
CA THR A 236 -6.30 -11.57 -2.81
C THR A 236 -7.11 -11.26 -4.06
N ALA A 237 -8.29 -11.87 -4.18
CA ALA A 237 -9.18 -11.65 -5.32
C ALA A 237 -10.49 -11.00 -4.88
N ILE A 238 -10.93 -10.01 -5.64
CA ILE A 238 -12.13 -9.23 -5.37
C ILE A 238 -12.95 -9.14 -6.67
N PHE A 239 -14.27 -9.26 -6.58
CA PHE A 239 -15.17 -9.05 -7.71
C PHE A 239 -16.59 -8.74 -7.22
N LYS A 240 -17.40 -8.07 -8.06
CA LYS A 240 -18.78 -7.70 -7.74
C LYS A 240 -19.65 -8.93 -7.47
N ASP A 241 -20.65 -8.79 -6.61
CA ASP A 241 -21.58 -9.86 -6.27
C ASP A 241 -22.57 -10.13 -7.43
N TYR A 242 -22.10 -10.83 -8.46
CA TYR A 242 -22.92 -11.19 -9.62
C TYR A 242 -24.11 -12.11 -9.30
N THR A 243 -24.30 -12.55 -8.06
CA THR A 243 -25.56 -13.21 -7.65
C THR A 243 -26.72 -12.21 -7.64
N ARG A 244 -26.43 -10.92 -7.51
CA ARG A 244 -27.40 -9.82 -7.64
C ARG A 244 -27.66 -9.49 -9.10
N THR A 245 -28.92 -9.26 -9.42
CA THR A 245 -29.37 -9.02 -10.80
C THR A 245 -28.85 -7.71 -11.37
N GLU A 246 -28.60 -6.71 -10.52
CA GLU A 246 -28.09 -5.39 -10.92
C GLU A 246 -26.71 -5.42 -11.59
N TYR A 247 -25.86 -6.38 -11.24
CA TYR A 247 -24.53 -6.55 -11.85
C TYR A 247 -24.54 -7.54 -13.04
N GLY A 248 -25.65 -8.21 -13.31
CA GLY A 248 -25.81 -9.25 -14.33
C GLY A 248 -25.98 -8.73 -15.77
N SER A 249 -25.14 -7.79 -16.20
CA SER A 249 -25.26 -7.09 -17.49
C SER A 249 -25.10 -8.03 -18.70
N SER A 250 -24.21 -9.02 -18.61
CA SER A 250 -23.92 -9.99 -19.68
C SER A 250 -24.41 -11.41 -19.37
N SER A 251 -24.56 -12.24 -20.40
CA SER A 251 -24.90 -13.66 -20.25
C SER A 251 -23.85 -14.43 -19.44
N ALA A 252 -22.57 -14.07 -19.58
CA ALA A 252 -21.45 -14.63 -18.83
C ALA A 252 -21.57 -14.31 -17.33
N LEU A 253 -21.81 -13.04 -16.98
CA LEU A 253 -21.95 -12.62 -15.58
C LEU A 253 -23.18 -13.25 -14.91
N ARG A 254 -24.32 -13.34 -15.63
CA ARG A 254 -25.50 -14.07 -15.13
C ARG A 254 -25.25 -15.57 -14.94
N TYR A 255 -24.41 -16.18 -15.78
CA TYR A 255 -23.98 -17.56 -15.59
C TYR A 255 -23.14 -17.71 -14.32
N TRP A 256 -22.17 -16.82 -14.11
CA TRP A 256 -21.33 -16.80 -12.91
C TRP A 256 -22.14 -16.56 -11.64
N GLY A 257 -23.09 -15.62 -11.65
CA GLY A 257 -24.02 -15.42 -10.53
C GLY A 257 -24.76 -16.70 -10.12
N ARG A 258 -25.30 -17.43 -11.10
CA ARG A 258 -25.96 -18.73 -10.83
C ARG A 258 -24.99 -19.80 -10.32
N TYR A 259 -23.75 -19.79 -10.80
CA TYR A 259 -22.72 -20.72 -10.32
C TYR A 259 -22.30 -20.40 -8.89
N LEU A 260 -21.99 -19.14 -8.58
CA LEU A 260 -21.57 -18.68 -7.25
C LEU A 260 -22.63 -18.98 -6.19
N TRP A 261 -23.92 -18.75 -6.50
CA TRP A 261 -25.01 -19.12 -5.60
C TRP A 261 -25.04 -20.63 -5.29
N ARG A 262 -24.80 -21.47 -6.30
CA ARG A 262 -24.72 -22.94 -6.11
C ARG A 262 -23.47 -23.35 -5.33
N LEU A 263 -22.34 -22.70 -5.62
CA LEU A 263 -21.05 -22.94 -4.98
C LEU A 263 -21.14 -22.64 -3.48
N GLU A 264 -21.65 -21.46 -3.13
CA GLU A 264 -21.86 -21.05 -1.74
C GLU A 264 -22.75 -22.07 -1.02
N ARG A 265 -23.91 -22.41 -1.59
CA ARG A 265 -24.80 -23.40 -1.00
C ARG A 265 -24.13 -24.76 -0.83
N HIS A 266 -23.34 -25.19 -1.80
CA HIS A 266 -22.62 -26.46 -1.74
C HIS A 266 -21.61 -26.47 -0.59
N ILE A 267 -20.72 -25.48 -0.52
CA ILE A 267 -19.70 -25.39 0.52
C ILE A 267 -20.34 -25.28 1.91
N ARG A 268 -21.41 -24.49 2.05
CA ARG A 268 -22.11 -24.36 3.35
C ARG A 268 -22.80 -25.64 3.82
N THR A 269 -23.23 -26.50 2.90
CA THR A 269 -24.01 -27.71 3.26
C THR A 269 -23.19 -28.99 3.28
N ARG A 270 -22.15 -29.07 2.44
CA ARG A 270 -21.32 -30.27 2.27
C ARG A 270 -19.87 -30.06 2.64
N GLY A 271 -19.46 -28.82 2.92
CA GLY A 271 -18.07 -28.46 3.10
C GLY A 271 -17.31 -28.41 1.77
N CYS A 272 -16.00 -28.30 1.94
CA CYS A 272 -15.00 -28.71 0.96
C CYS A 272 -14.64 -30.18 1.25
#